data_AF-A0A951RYE9-F1
#
_entry.id   AF-A0A951RYE9-F1
#
_cell.length_a   1.000
_cell.length_b   1.000
_cell.length_c   1.000
_cell.angle_alpha   90.00
_cell.angle_beta   90.00
_cell.angle_gamma   90.00
#
_symmetry.space_group_name_H-M   'P 1'
#
loop_
_entity.id
_entity.type
_entity.pdbx_description
1 polymer ?
#
loop_
_entity_poly.entity_id
_entity_poly.type
_entity_poly.pdbx_seq_one_letter_code
_entity_poly.pdbx_strand_id
1 'polypeptide(L)'
;MKNKENLQQNLDWYKNQSLETQISLFSNFLEIAKLLANQMMEDEVKEKAGLRYNREKPSSGRYSRWGSNPGSIRIGEERVKIKVPRIIDNESQVTQSPESYQKLRSIELPSESLMKKIILGLSQHDYQEVVKMGVESFGLSQSAVSKAFIEESTKALEEFEKRDLGLYDFIALVIDGKYLSKENTVIALGITTSGEKIPLGFIQTTTENSNAVKGLLKDLLRRNFKYTQGILALVDGSKGLRKAIDETFGKYALVQRCQWHKRENVLSYLSQEHQEQYRGKLQRAYSEPDYQIAKSKLKEIITELMKINRSAAISLEEGLEETLTLHRLGLVEQLGRSFTTTNLIENLNSQLKKYVGRVKRWMNSEMRSRWMAVALLQIEKRMRKVNNYENLYLLRTALKTELKIKQKKAA
;
A
#
# COMPACT_ATOMS: atom_id res chain seq x y z
N MET A 1 3.19 -5.18 29.30
CA MET A 1 2.13 -6.22 29.13
C MET A 1 0.77 -5.75 29.64
N LYS A 2 0.62 -5.28 30.90
CA LYS A 2 -0.62 -4.70 31.46
C LYS A 2 -1.38 -3.70 30.56
N ASN A 3 -0.66 -2.83 29.84
CA ASN A 3 -1.27 -1.81 29.00
C ASN A 3 -1.95 -2.38 27.72
N LYS A 4 -1.50 -3.54 27.21
CA LYS A 4 -2.12 -4.22 26.05
C LYS A 4 -3.35 -5.01 26.46
N GLU A 5 -3.32 -5.65 27.63
CA GLU A 5 -4.48 -6.39 28.18
C GLU A 5 -5.64 -5.45 28.53
N ASN A 6 -5.35 -4.30 29.14
CA ASN A 6 -6.37 -3.27 29.41
C ASN A 6 -6.97 -2.69 28.13
N LEU A 7 -6.15 -2.48 27.08
CA LEU A 7 -6.63 -1.96 25.81
C LEU A 7 -7.59 -2.94 25.11
N GLN A 8 -7.26 -4.24 25.18
CA GLN A 8 -8.08 -5.29 24.60
C GLN A 8 -9.42 -5.42 25.34
N GLN A 9 -9.40 -5.41 26.67
CA GLN A 9 -10.60 -5.45 27.50
C GLN A 9 -11.53 -4.24 27.28
N ASN A 10 -10.97 -3.04 27.13
CA ASN A 10 -11.75 -1.83 26.85
C ASN A 10 -12.38 -1.87 25.45
N LEU A 11 -11.67 -2.41 24.45
CA LEU A 11 -12.19 -2.59 23.09
C LEU A 11 -13.28 -3.66 23.05
N ASP A 12 -13.14 -4.73 23.81
CA ASP A 12 -14.14 -5.80 23.89
C ASP A 12 -15.41 -5.31 24.61
N TRP A 13 -15.27 -4.50 25.67
CA TRP A 13 -16.41 -3.83 26.32
C TRP A 13 -17.16 -2.89 25.38
N TYR A 14 -16.43 -2.07 24.61
CA TYR A 14 -17.02 -1.15 23.63
C TYR A 14 -17.78 -1.92 22.53
N LYS A 15 -17.20 -2.99 21.99
CA LYS A 15 -17.83 -3.84 20.97
C LYS A 15 -19.07 -4.57 21.48
N ASN A 16 -19.16 -4.81 22.78
CA ASN A 16 -20.32 -5.43 23.42
C ASN A 16 -21.49 -4.44 23.67
N GLN A 17 -21.32 -3.15 23.37
CA GLN A 17 -22.41 -2.17 23.42
C GLN A 17 -23.27 -2.22 22.15
N SER A 18 -24.50 -1.71 22.23
CA SER A 18 -25.35 -1.53 21.04
C SER A 18 -24.68 -0.60 20.01
N LEU A 19 -24.98 -0.76 18.73
CA LEU A 19 -24.43 0.11 17.66
C LEU A 19 -24.71 1.60 17.93
N GLU A 20 -25.91 1.92 18.42
CA GLU A 20 -26.32 3.28 18.76
C GLU A 20 -25.49 3.84 19.93
N THR A 21 -25.25 3.04 20.96
CA THR A 21 -24.38 3.39 22.08
C THR A 21 -22.92 3.55 21.64
N GLN A 22 -22.42 2.67 20.76
CA GLN A 22 -21.08 2.79 20.17
C GLN A 22 -20.92 4.11 19.42
N ILE A 23 -21.88 4.43 18.54
CA ILE A 23 -21.89 5.68 17.78
C ILE A 23 -21.96 6.90 18.71
N SER A 24 -22.78 6.85 19.76
CA SER A 24 -22.94 7.95 20.73
C SER A 24 -21.68 8.17 21.58
N LEU A 25 -21.03 7.10 22.04
CA LEU A 25 -19.77 7.18 22.78
C LEU A 25 -18.64 7.72 21.90
N PHE A 26 -18.59 7.29 20.64
CA PHE A 26 -17.62 7.78 19.67
C PHE A 26 -17.84 9.26 19.32
N SER A 27 -19.09 9.67 19.07
CA SER A 27 -19.41 11.05 18.69
C SER A 27 -19.28 12.05 19.84
N ASN A 28 -19.39 11.61 21.10
CA ASN A 28 -19.30 12.45 22.29
C ASN A 28 -17.99 12.26 23.08
N PHE A 29 -16.96 11.65 22.50
CA PHE A 29 -15.73 11.29 23.24
C PHE A 29 -15.07 12.49 23.93
N LEU A 30 -15.10 13.67 23.29
CA LEU A 30 -14.51 14.90 23.81
C LEU A 30 -15.23 15.38 25.07
N GLU A 31 -16.56 15.36 25.07
CA GLU A 31 -17.36 15.77 26.23
C GLU A 31 -17.20 14.76 27.37
N ILE A 32 -17.12 13.46 27.08
CA ILE A 32 -16.83 12.43 28.09
C ILE A 32 -15.44 12.65 28.71
N ALA A 33 -14.41 12.87 27.89
CA ALA A 33 -13.05 13.10 28.36
C ALA A 33 -12.94 14.41 29.18
N LYS A 34 -13.68 15.45 28.79
CA LYS A 34 -13.78 16.71 29.53
C LYS A 34 -14.49 16.53 30.88
N LEU A 35 -15.54 15.72 30.94
CA LEU A 35 -16.21 15.37 32.20
C LEU A 35 -15.25 14.62 33.14
N LEU A 36 -14.49 13.65 32.62
CA LEU A 36 -13.48 12.92 33.39
C LEU A 36 -12.38 13.85 33.90
N ALA A 37 -11.88 14.76 33.07
CA ALA A 37 -10.88 15.74 33.48
C ALA A 37 -11.40 16.69 34.57
N ASN A 38 -12.66 17.14 34.45
CA ASN A 38 -13.32 17.92 35.49
C ASN A 38 -13.42 17.14 36.81
N GLN A 39 -13.81 15.87 36.74
CA GLN A 39 -13.90 14.99 37.90
C GLN A 39 -12.54 14.81 38.59
N MET A 40 -11.48 14.55 37.82
CA MET A 40 -10.10 14.41 38.36
C MET A 40 -9.66 15.66 39.14
N MET A 41 -9.89 16.86 38.59
CA MET A 41 -9.56 18.10 39.28
C MET A 41 -10.42 18.33 40.52
N GLU A 42 -11.72 18.00 40.46
CA GLU A 42 -12.64 18.17 41.58
C GLU A 42 -12.35 17.18 42.72
N ASP A 43 -11.96 15.95 42.40
CA ASP A 43 -11.53 14.94 43.37
C ASP A 43 -10.26 15.36 44.10
N GLU A 44 -9.26 15.90 43.39
CA GLU A 44 -8.05 16.45 44.03
C GLU A 44 -8.38 17.64 44.96
N VAL A 45 -9.29 18.53 44.53
CA VAL A 45 -9.74 19.65 45.36
C VAL A 45 -10.50 19.16 46.59
N LYS A 46 -11.32 18.11 46.44
CA LYS A 46 -12.04 17.48 47.54
C LYS A 46 -11.10 16.83 48.54
N GLU A 47 -10.02 16.20 48.08
CA GLU A 47 -9.00 15.62 48.95
C GLU A 47 -8.26 16.69 49.76
N LYS A 48 -7.84 17.78 49.10
CA LYS A 48 -7.05 18.85 49.75
C LYS A 48 -7.90 19.76 50.65
N ALA A 49 -9.07 20.20 50.17
CA ALA A 49 -9.87 21.26 50.79
C ALA A 49 -11.27 20.80 51.26
N GLY A 50 -11.63 19.53 51.07
CA GLY A 50 -12.89 18.96 51.54
C GLY A 50 -14.09 19.18 50.62
N LEU A 51 -15.23 18.64 51.06
CA LEU A 51 -16.53 18.83 50.41
C LEU A 51 -16.98 20.29 50.48
N ARG A 52 -17.74 20.73 49.47
CA ARG A 52 -18.33 22.08 49.48
C ARG A 52 -19.28 22.22 50.68
N TYR A 53 -19.22 23.39 51.33
CA TYR A 53 -20.08 23.76 52.46
C TYR A 53 -19.96 22.85 53.70
N ASN A 54 -18.92 22.02 53.76
CA ASN A 54 -18.62 21.21 54.94
C ASN A 54 -17.65 21.97 55.89
N ARG A 55 -17.84 21.81 57.19
CA ARG A 55 -17.02 22.43 58.24
C ARG A 55 -15.81 21.58 58.62
N GLU A 56 -15.82 20.29 58.32
CA GLU A 56 -14.66 19.42 58.48
C GLU A 56 -13.66 19.70 57.35
N LYS A 57 -12.49 20.23 57.71
CA LYS A 57 -11.44 20.59 56.76
C LYS A 57 -10.33 19.54 56.75
N PRO A 58 -10.10 18.83 55.63
CA PRO A 58 -8.91 18.02 55.43
C PRO A 58 -7.63 18.87 55.52
N SER A 59 -6.48 18.23 55.58
CA SER A 59 -5.17 18.90 55.62
C SER A 59 -5.05 19.93 56.75
N SER A 60 -5.69 19.69 57.90
CA SER A 60 -5.75 20.59 59.05
C SER A 60 -6.24 22.01 58.72
N GLY A 61 -7.03 22.17 57.65
CA GLY A 61 -7.50 23.47 57.21
C GLY A 61 -6.46 24.32 56.48
N ARG A 62 -5.33 23.75 56.05
CA ARG A 62 -4.33 24.45 55.25
C ARG A 62 -4.86 24.93 53.89
N TYR A 63 -5.78 24.18 53.28
CA TYR A 63 -6.31 24.50 51.96
C TYR A 63 -7.80 24.85 52.00
N SER A 64 -8.20 25.89 51.27
CA SER A 64 -9.60 26.29 51.07
C SER A 64 -9.94 26.41 49.58
N ARG A 65 -11.20 26.18 49.21
CA ARG A 65 -11.69 26.40 47.84
C ARG A 65 -11.75 27.91 47.53
N TRP A 66 -11.28 28.32 46.36
CA TRP A 66 -11.14 29.74 45.97
C TRP A 66 -11.68 30.04 44.55
N GLY A 67 -12.83 29.45 44.22
CA GLY A 67 -13.50 29.66 42.94
C GLY A 67 -12.85 28.90 41.77
N SER A 68 -12.96 29.45 40.57
CA SER A 68 -12.44 28.85 39.34
C SER A 68 -11.97 29.90 38.34
N ASN A 69 -10.94 29.59 37.57
CA ASN A 69 -10.48 30.41 36.45
C ASN A 69 -10.83 29.76 35.10
N PRO A 70 -10.99 30.55 34.02
CA PRO A 70 -11.02 29.99 32.69
C PRO A 70 -9.65 29.38 32.38
N GLY A 71 -9.65 28.17 31.82
CA GLY A 71 -8.45 27.48 31.39
C GLY A 71 -8.73 26.56 30.21
N SER A 72 -7.72 25.79 29.82
CA SER A 72 -7.83 24.84 28.72
C SER A 72 -6.92 23.66 28.94
N ILE A 73 -7.41 22.47 28.64
CA ILE A 73 -6.63 21.21 28.61
C ILE A 73 -6.57 20.67 27.19
N ARG A 74 -5.67 19.73 26.96
CA ARG A 74 -5.60 18.99 25.70
C ARG A 74 -6.26 17.62 25.85
N ILE A 75 -7.13 17.27 24.91
CA ILE A 75 -7.76 15.95 24.82
C ILE A 75 -7.50 15.46 23.40
N GLY A 76 -6.65 14.43 23.27
CA GLY A 76 -6.04 14.10 21.99
C GLY A 76 -5.20 15.27 21.48
N GLU A 77 -5.59 15.84 20.37
CA GLU A 77 -4.93 17.00 19.75
C GLU A 77 -5.78 18.28 19.84
N GLU A 78 -7.01 18.20 20.39
CA GLU A 78 -7.92 19.34 20.57
C GLU A 78 -7.62 20.13 21.85
N ARG A 79 -7.83 21.45 21.78
CA ARG A 79 -7.74 22.34 22.96
C ARG A 79 -9.14 22.65 23.50
N VAL A 80 -9.50 21.97 24.57
CA VAL A 80 -10.83 22.07 25.17
C VAL A 80 -10.83 23.10 26.29
N LYS A 81 -11.75 24.07 26.22
CA LYS A 81 -11.96 25.07 27.28
C LYS A 81 -12.61 24.41 28.50
N ILE A 82 -12.04 24.67 29.67
CA ILE A 82 -12.53 24.15 30.95
C ILE A 82 -12.53 25.23 32.02
N LYS A 83 -13.35 25.06 33.06
CA LYS A 83 -13.29 25.87 34.28
C LYS A 83 -12.37 25.17 35.27
N VAL A 84 -11.19 25.74 35.49
CA VAL A 84 -10.17 25.17 36.36
C VAL A 84 -10.46 25.60 37.79
N PRO A 85 -10.75 24.68 38.73
CA PRO A 85 -10.97 25.06 40.12
C PRO A 85 -9.68 25.60 40.73
N ARG A 86 -9.82 26.43 41.77
CA ARG A 86 -8.69 27.02 42.51
C ARG A 86 -8.76 26.65 43.98
N ILE A 87 -7.58 26.48 44.54
CA ILE A 87 -7.37 26.25 45.96
C ILE A 87 -6.48 27.40 46.47
N ILE A 88 -6.80 27.95 47.63
CA ILE A 88 -5.92 28.87 48.34
C ILE A 88 -5.23 28.10 49.48
N ASP A 89 -3.92 28.28 49.59
CA ASP A 89 -3.16 27.86 50.77
C ASP A 89 -3.29 28.97 51.81
N ASN A 90 -3.93 28.66 52.94
CA ASN A 90 -4.24 29.62 54.00
C ASN A 90 -2.98 30.03 54.80
N GLU A 91 -1.88 29.27 54.70
CA GLU A 91 -0.60 29.62 55.36
C GLU A 91 0.19 30.63 54.52
N SER A 92 0.31 30.37 53.22
CA SER A 92 1.05 31.25 52.31
C SER A 92 0.22 32.35 51.66
N GLN A 93 -1.12 32.28 51.79
CA GLN A 93 -2.09 33.14 51.11
C GLN A 93 -1.95 33.15 49.57
N VAL A 94 -1.35 32.08 49.01
CA VAL A 94 -1.16 31.92 47.56
C VAL A 94 -2.24 31.01 47.00
N THR A 95 -2.80 31.41 45.86
CA THR A 95 -3.76 30.58 45.13
C THR A 95 -3.07 29.71 44.10
N GLN A 96 -3.47 28.46 44.03
CA GLN A 96 -2.93 27.46 43.12
C GLN A 96 -4.04 26.73 42.37
N SER A 97 -3.70 26.25 41.17
CA SER A 97 -4.52 25.30 40.42
C SER A 97 -4.13 23.86 40.78
N PRO A 98 -5.05 22.89 40.66
CA PRO A 98 -4.76 21.47 40.92
C PRO A 98 -3.54 20.96 40.13
N GLU A 99 -2.79 20.03 40.71
CA GLU A 99 -1.66 19.37 40.05
C GLU A 99 -2.14 18.52 38.87
N SER A 100 -3.31 17.90 38.99
CA SER A 100 -4.02 17.21 37.91
C SER A 100 -4.18 18.10 36.68
N TYR A 101 -4.53 19.39 36.85
CA TYR A 101 -4.62 20.34 35.73
C TYR A 101 -3.27 20.58 35.05
N GLN A 102 -2.18 20.70 35.82
CA GLN A 102 -0.84 20.88 35.26
C GLN A 102 -0.40 19.65 34.45
N LYS A 103 -0.67 18.45 34.98
CA LYS A 103 -0.40 17.17 34.29
C LYS A 103 -1.24 16.99 33.03
N LEU A 104 -2.51 17.36 33.06
CA LEU A 104 -3.40 17.35 31.89
C LEU A 104 -2.97 18.36 30.81
N ARG A 105 -2.37 19.49 31.23
CA ARG A 105 -1.84 20.51 30.31
C ARG A 105 -0.51 20.09 29.67
N SER A 106 0.26 19.22 30.32
CA SER A 106 1.56 18.71 29.84
C SER A 106 1.48 17.42 29.04
N ILE A 107 0.28 16.92 28.69
CA ILE A 107 0.13 15.75 27.83
C ILE A 107 0.68 16.07 26.43
N GLU A 108 1.70 15.32 26.00
CA GLU A 108 2.31 15.45 24.66
C GLU A 108 1.37 14.92 23.57
N LEU A 109 1.52 15.47 22.35
CA LEU A 109 0.77 15.06 21.16
C LEU A 109 0.93 13.54 20.91
N PRO A 110 -0.01 12.88 20.21
CA PRO A 110 0.29 11.61 19.57
C PRO A 110 1.56 11.79 18.74
N SER A 111 2.51 10.86 18.86
CA SER A 111 3.85 11.03 18.26
C SER A 111 3.72 11.50 16.81
N GLU A 112 4.58 12.42 16.38
CA GLU A 112 4.70 12.86 14.98
C GLU A 112 4.65 11.67 14.00
N SER A 113 5.14 10.50 14.43
CA SER A 113 5.10 9.22 13.70
C SER A 113 3.69 8.68 13.38
N LEU A 114 2.67 8.94 14.22
CA LEU A 114 1.30 8.47 14.01
C LEU A 114 0.58 9.34 12.98
N MET A 115 0.70 10.66 13.10
CA MET A 115 0.23 11.60 12.06
C MET A 115 0.91 11.32 10.72
N LYS A 116 2.23 11.10 10.71
CA LYS A 116 2.99 10.70 9.50
C LYS A 116 2.44 9.43 8.85
N LYS A 117 2.13 8.39 9.63
CA LYS A 117 1.58 7.13 9.12
C LYS A 117 0.15 7.26 8.59
N ILE A 118 -0.66 8.12 9.23
CA ILE A 118 -2.02 8.41 8.79
C ILE A 118 -1.98 9.21 7.48
N ILE A 119 -1.21 10.29 7.43
CA ILE A 119 -1.06 11.16 6.25
C ILE A 119 -0.55 10.39 5.02
N LEU A 120 0.41 9.47 5.19
CA LEU A 120 0.94 8.63 4.12
C LEU A 120 0.02 7.46 3.72
N GLY A 121 -0.98 7.11 4.55
CA GLY A 121 -1.86 5.96 4.35
C GLY A 121 -3.15 6.25 3.58
N LEU A 122 -3.44 7.52 3.31
CA LEU A 122 -4.74 8.02 2.86
C LEU A 122 -4.76 8.31 1.35
N SER A 123 -5.94 8.16 0.75
CA SER A 123 -6.20 8.69 -0.60
C SER A 123 -6.47 10.20 -0.55
N GLN A 124 -6.48 10.91 -1.68
CA GLN A 124 -6.67 12.38 -1.67
C GLN A 124 -8.00 12.84 -1.02
N HIS A 125 -9.07 12.06 -1.11
CA HIS A 125 -10.34 12.41 -0.48
C HIS A 125 -10.24 12.30 1.04
N ASP A 126 -9.70 11.19 1.52
CA ASP A 126 -9.44 10.99 2.95
C ASP A 126 -8.36 11.98 3.44
N TYR A 127 -7.46 12.46 2.57
CA TYR A 127 -6.52 13.53 2.86
C TYR A 127 -7.22 14.89 3.00
N GLN A 128 -8.20 15.23 2.17
CA GLN A 128 -8.98 16.46 2.36
C GLN A 128 -9.83 16.38 3.63
N GLU A 129 -10.42 15.22 3.93
CA GLU A 129 -11.12 14.99 5.20
C GLU A 129 -10.16 15.03 6.39
N VAL A 130 -8.94 14.51 6.28
CA VAL A 130 -7.92 14.58 7.34
C VAL A 130 -7.26 15.94 7.44
N VAL A 131 -7.18 16.72 6.36
CA VAL A 131 -6.84 18.13 6.41
C VAL A 131 -7.94 18.89 7.13
N LYS A 132 -9.21 18.61 6.82
CA LYS A 132 -10.36 19.24 7.46
C LYS A 132 -10.44 18.87 8.94
N MET A 133 -10.37 17.58 9.28
CA MET A 133 -10.25 17.08 10.65
C MET A 133 -8.97 17.56 11.32
N GLY A 134 -7.86 17.73 10.61
CA GLY A 134 -6.62 18.25 11.19
C GLY A 134 -6.69 19.76 11.45
N VAL A 135 -7.45 20.50 10.67
CA VAL A 135 -7.73 21.92 10.92
C VAL A 135 -8.75 22.05 12.06
N GLU A 136 -9.81 21.23 12.05
CA GLU A 136 -10.94 21.27 12.99
C GLU A 136 -10.58 20.66 14.36
N SER A 137 -9.88 19.53 14.39
CA SER A 137 -9.47 18.82 15.60
C SER A 137 -8.04 19.16 16.05
N PHE A 138 -7.11 19.55 15.16
CA PHE A 138 -5.69 19.75 15.54
C PHE A 138 -5.24 21.21 15.50
N GLY A 139 -6.10 22.14 15.07
CA GLY A 139 -5.80 23.58 15.00
C GLY A 139 -4.65 23.93 14.05
N LEU A 140 -4.26 22.99 13.18
CA LEU A 140 -3.24 23.20 12.15
C LEU A 140 -3.85 23.97 10.99
N SER A 141 -3.08 24.86 10.36
CA SER A 141 -3.52 25.43 9.09
C SER A 141 -3.50 24.37 8.00
N GLN A 142 -4.38 24.50 7.00
CA GLN A 142 -4.33 23.68 5.79
C GLN A 142 -2.95 23.70 5.12
N SER A 143 -2.25 24.84 5.20
CA SER A 143 -0.88 24.99 4.71
C SER A 143 0.15 24.16 5.49
N ALA A 144 0.00 24.02 6.82
CA ALA A 144 0.90 23.22 7.64
C ALA A 144 0.77 21.72 7.32
N VAL A 145 -0.47 21.21 7.17
CA VAL A 145 -0.72 19.81 6.78
C VAL A 145 -0.19 19.53 5.37
N SER A 146 -0.41 20.45 4.43
CA SER A 146 0.14 20.35 3.07
C SER A 146 1.66 20.32 3.06
N LYS A 147 2.32 21.16 3.87
CA LYS A 147 3.78 21.19 3.96
C LYS A 147 4.32 19.87 4.53
N ALA A 148 3.74 19.38 5.62
CA ALA A 148 4.12 18.10 6.22
C ALA A 148 3.93 16.92 5.27
N PHE A 149 2.82 16.86 4.52
CA PHE A 149 2.62 15.85 3.49
C PHE A 149 3.72 15.91 2.42
N ILE A 150 4.06 17.11 1.95
CA ILE A 150 5.11 17.27 0.94
C ILE A 150 6.44 16.72 1.46
N GLU A 151 6.88 17.17 2.64
CA GLU A 151 8.14 16.74 3.23
C GLU A 151 8.23 15.22 3.41
N GLU A 152 7.18 14.59 3.94
CA GLU A 152 7.18 13.15 4.21
C GLU A 152 7.03 12.30 2.94
N SER A 153 6.20 12.76 2.00
CA SER A 153 6.05 12.06 0.72
C SER A 153 7.30 12.21 -0.16
N THR A 154 8.08 13.29 -0.01
CA THR A 154 9.42 13.41 -0.63
C THR A 154 10.38 12.37 -0.05
N LYS A 155 10.43 12.21 1.28
CA LYS A 155 11.25 11.17 1.91
C LYS A 155 10.85 9.76 1.46
N ALA A 156 9.54 9.50 1.38
CA ALA A 156 9.02 8.22 0.89
C ALA A 156 9.40 7.96 -0.58
N LEU A 157 9.38 9.00 -1.42
CA LEU A 157 9.86 8.92 -2.80
C LEU A 157 11.35 8.59 -2.85
N GLU A 158 12.16 9.29 -2.07
CA GLU A 158 13.61 9.02 -1.99
C GLU A 158 13.91 7.61 -1.48
N GLU A 159 13.21 7.15 -0.44
CA GLU A 159 13.32 5.78 0.06
C GLU A 159 13.03 4.77 -1.06
N PHE A 160 11.92 4.97 -1.77
CA PHE A 160 11.50 4.09 -2.85
C PHE A 160 12.50 4.08 -4.02
N GLU A 161 13.01 5.26 -4.41
CA GLU A 161 13.95 5.44 -5.52
C GLU A 161 15.39 5.07 -5.18
N LYS A 162 15.79 4.99 -3.91
CA LYS A 162 17.18 4.70 -3.50
C LYS A 162 17.37 3.36 -2.81
N ARG A 163 16.30 2.65 -2.45
CA ARG A 163 16.39 1.37 -1.74
C ARG A 163 17.28 0.35 -2.46
N ASP A 164 18.07 -0.36 -1.69
CA ASP A 164 18.94 -1.42 -2.18
C ASP A 164 18.14 -2.69 -2.50
N LEU A 165 18.03 -3.01 -3.79
CA LEU A 165 17.38 -4.23 -4.26
C LEU A 165 18.28 -5.46 -4.12
N GLY A 166 19.57 -5.29 -3.78
CA GLY A 166 20.53 -6.36 -3.56
C GLY A 166 20.26 -7.21 -2.32
N LEU A 167 19.42 -6.71 -1.41
CA LEU A 167 18.94 -7.40 -0.20
C LEU A 167 17.94 -8.51 -0.51
N TYR A 168 17.38 -8.55 -1.72
CA TYR A 168 16.36 -9.50 -2.13
C TYR A 168 16.90 -10.48 -3.17
N ASP A 169 16.37 -11.70 -3.14
CA ASP A 169 16.59 -12.70 -4.18
C ASP A 169 15.32 -12.82 -5.04
N PHE A 170 15.33 -12.18 -6.21
CA PHE A 170 14.19 -12.14 -7.13
C PHE A 170 14.18 -13.32 -8.10
N ILE A 171 13.02 -13.94 -8.26
CA ILE A 171 12.78 -15.05 -9.19
C ILE A 171 11.96 -14.64 -10.41
N ALA A 172 11.13 -13.60 -10.27
CA ALA A 172 10.36 -13.06 -11.38
C ALA A 172 10.22 -11.53 -11.31
N LEU A 173 9.95 -10.95 -12.47
CA LEU A 173 9.74 -9.52 -12.68
C LEU A 173 8.49 -9.33 -13.52
N VAL A 174 7.45 -8.72 -12.96
CA VAL A 174 6.23 -8.36 -13.68
C VAL A 174 6.36 -6.90 -14.12
N ILE A 175 6.18 -6.63 -15.41
CA ILE A 175 6.17 -5.27 -15.96
C ILE A 175 4.83 -5.06 -16.62
N ASP A 176 4.11 -4.06 -16.16
CA ASP A 176 2.78 -3.74 -16.66
C ASP A 176 2.61 -2.24 -16.88
N GLY A 177 1.95 -1.89 -17.99
CA GLY A 177 1.64 -0.53 -18.37
C GLY A 177 0.18 -0.24 -18.07
N LYS A 178 -0.10 0.80 -17.28
CA LYS A 178 -1.47 1.19 -16.96
C LYS A 178 -1.69 2.67 -17.15
N TYR A 179 -2.84 3.00 -17.75
CA TYR A 179 -3.32 4.37 -17.77
C TYR A 179 -3.80 4.77 -16.38
N LEU A 180 -3.00 5.55 -15.67
CA LEU A 180 -3.24 6.03 -14.31
C LEU A 180 -3.25 7.56 -14.31
N SER A 181 -4.34 8.14 -13.79
CA SER A 181 -4.46 9.59 -13.57
C SER A 181 -4.13 10.46 -14.80
N LYS A 182 -4.60 10.01 -15.97
CA LYS A 182 -4.48 10.63 -17.29
C LYS A 182 -3.13 10.45 -18.02
N GLU A 183 -2.23 9.64 -17.48
CA GLU A 183 -0.93 9.32 -18.10
C GLU A 183 -0.71 7.81 -18.14
N ASN A 184 0.07 7.32 -19.11
CA ASN A 184 0.52 5.93 -19.07
C ASN A 184 1.66 5.82 -18.05
N THR A 185 1.54 4.87 -17.14
CA THR A 185 2.58 4.58 -16.15
C THR A 185 2.95 3.11 -16.26
N VAL A 186 4.23 2.83 -16.46
CA VAL A 186 4.77 1.47 -16.44
C VAL A 186 5.26 1.19 -15.02
N ILE A 187 4.86 0.07 -14.45
CA ILE A 187 5.23 -0.36 -13.10
C ILE A 187 6.00 -1.68 -13.21
N ALA A 188 7.10 -1.77 -12.46
CA ALA A 188 7.86 -2.99 -12.26
C ALA A 188 7.56 -3.57 -10.87
N LEU A 189 7.18 -4.84 -10.81
CA LEU A 189 6.92 -5.59 -9.57
C LEU A 189 7.83 -6.81 -9.52
N GLY A 190 8.67 -6.91 -8.50
CA GLY A 190 9.55 -8.04 -8.25
C GLY A 190 8.87 -9.10 -7.40
N ILE A 191 9.15 -10.36 -7.71
CA ILE A 191 8.74 -11.50 -6.90
C ILE A 191 9.99 -12.14 -6.32
N THR A 192 10.06 -12.22 -4.99
CA THR A 192 11.19 -12.88 -4.32
C THR A 192 11.04 -14.39 -4.34
N THR A 193 12.12 -15.12 -4.06
CA THR A 193 12.08 -16.59 -3.87
C THR A 193 11.22 -17.00 -2.67
N SER A 194 11.01 -16.11 -1.69
CA SER A 194 10.08 -16.31 -0.56
C SER A 194 8.60 -16.03 -0.93
N GLY A 195 8.33 -15.60 -2.16
CA GLY A 195 7.00 -15.29 -2.68
C GLY A 195 6.49 -13.89 -2.38
N GLU A 196 7.32 -13.00 -1.83
CA GLU A 196 6.95 -11.62 -1.53
C GLU A 196 6.88 -10.80 -2.81
N LYS A 197 5.93 -9.87 -2.85
CA LYS A 197 5.68 -9.00 -4.00
C LYS A 197 6.16 -7.61 -3.65
N ILE A 198 7.18 -7.13 -4.35
CA ILE A 198 7.88 -5.91 -4.00
C ILE A 198 7.83 -4.94 -5.20
N PRO A 199 7.09 -3.83 -5.14
CA PRO A 199 7.03 -2.87 -6.24
C PRO A 199 8.39 -2.21 -6.41
N LEU A 200 9.08 -2.39 -7.53
CA LEU A 200 10.49 -2.03 -7.73
C LEU A 200 10.67 -0.60 -8.23
N GLY A 201 9.75 -0.12 -9.05
CA GLY A 201 9.88 1.15 -9.72
C GLY A 201 8.68 1.44 -10.59
N PHE A 202 8.53 2.70 -10.98
CA PHE A 202 7.55 3.13 -11.96
C PHE A 202 8.17 4.19 -12.87
N ILE A 203 7.62 4.35 -14.07
CA ILE A 203 7.99 5.44 -14.97
C ILE A 203 6.75 5.94 -15.71
N GLN A 204 6.60 7.26 -15.78
CA GLN A 204 5.57 7.91 -16.59
C GLN A 204 6.01 7.90 -18.06
N THR A 205 5.11 7.48 -18.94
CA THR A 205 5.35 7.45 -20.37
C THR A 205 4.16 8.07 -21.11
N THR A 206 4.43 8.73 -22.24
CA THR A 206 3.38 9.24 -23.12
C THR A 206 3.02 8.23 -24.21
N THR A 207 3.95 7.32 -24.54
CA THR A 207 3.77 6.22 -25.50
C THR A 207 4.45 4.94 -25.00
N GLU A 208 4.21 3.79 -25.65
CA GLU A 208 4.88 2.50 -25.40
C GLU A 208 6.37 2.51 -25.81
N ASN A 209 7.13 3.49 -25.34
CA ASN A 209 8.51 3.70 -25.73
C ASN A 209 9.43 2.73 -24.98
N SER A 210 10.02 1.79 -25.73
CA SER A 210 11.05 0.85 -25.24
C SER A 210 12.18 1.53 -24.45
N ASN A 211 12.53 2.78 -24.78
CA ASN A 211 13.58 3.53 -24.08
C ASN A 211 13.21 3.87 -22.65
N ALA A 212 11.95 4.19 -22.37
CA ALA A 212 11.48 4.50 -21.02
C ALA A 212 11.58 3.27 -20.13
N VAL A 213 11.12 2.12 -20.63
CA VAL A 213 11.21 0.85 -19.90
C VAL A 213 12.66 0.42 -19.72
N LYS A 214 13.51 0.59 -20.74
CA LYS A 214 14.95 0.36 -20.61
C LYS A 214 15.59 1.25 -19.53
N GLY A 215 15.17 2.52 -19.43
CA GLY A 215 15.57 3.44 -18.37
C GLY A 215 15.17 2.90 -16.98
N LEU A 216 13.92 2.47 -16.83
CA LEU A 216 13.41 1.85 -15.61
C LEU A 216 14.22 0.60 -15.24
N LEU A 217 14.46 -0.32 -16.18
CA LEU A 217 15.22 -1.55 -15.91
C LEU A 217 16.69 -1.27 -15.56
N LYS A 218 17.33 -0.33 -16.25
CA LYS A 218 18.69 0.12 -15.90
C LYS A 218 18.76 0.70 -14.50
N ASP A 219 17.74 1.47 -14.10
CA ASP A 219 17.65 1.99 -12.75
C ASP A 219 17.57 0.86 -11.71
N LEU A 220 16.79 -0.20 -11.96
CA LEU A 220 16.76 -1.38 -11.08
C LEU A 220 18.17 -1.99 -10.92
N LEU A 221 18.92 -2.09 -12.02
CA LEU A 221 20.31 -2.62 -11.97
C LEU A 221 21.25 -1.73 -11.16
N ARG A 222 21.14 -0.40 -11.28
CA ARG A 222 21.93 0.54 -10.45
C ARG A 222 21.63 0.38 -8.96
N ARG A 223 20.43 -0.08 -8.61
CA ARG A 223 20.01 -0.40 -7.25
C ARG A 223 20.30 -1.84 -6.84
N ASN A 224 21.27 -2.50 -7.50
CA ASN A 224 21.74 -3.85 -7.22
C ASN A 224 20.70 -4.98 -7.44
N PHE A 225 19.72 -4.80 -8.33
CA PHE A 225 18.81 -5.88 -8.70
C PHE A 225 19.57 -7.09 -9.26
N LYS A 226 19.51 -8.23 -8.56
CA LYS A 226 20.19 -9.48 -8.93
C LYS A 226 19.33 -10.32 -9.87
N TYR A 227 19.85 -10.60 -11.07
CA TYR A 227 19.14 -11.37 -12.10
C TYR A 227 19.97 -12.52 -12.71
N THR A 228 21.25 -12.63 -12.38
CA THR A 228 22.19 -13.59 -12.99
C THR A 228 21.92 -15.06 -12.65
N GLN A 229 21.01 -15.31 -11.69
CA GLN A 229 20.50 -16.65 -11.35
C GLN A 229 19.26 -17.03 -12.18
N GLY A 230 18.93 -16.27 -13.22
CA GLY A 230 17.74 -16.44 -14.04
C GLY A 230 16.56 -15.60 -13.52
N ILE A 231 15.82 -14.94 -14.41
CA ILE A 231 14.60 -14.22 -14.06
C ILE A 231 13.48 -14.57 -15.05
N LEU A 232 12.28 -14.82 -14.54
CA LEU A 232 11.09 -14.89 -15.38
C LEU A 232 10.47 -13.49 -15.49
N ALA A 233 10.50 -12.90 -16.67
CA ALA A 233 9.88 -11.59 -16.94
C ALA A 233 8.45 -11.80 -17.46
N LEU A 234 7.47 -11.29 -16.72
CA LEU A 234 6.05 -11.36 -17.07
C LEU A 234 5.61 -10.03 -17.65
N VAL A 235 5.07 -10.06 -18.85
CA VAL A 235 4.62 -8.86 -19.57
C VAL A 235 3.25 -9.09 -20.21
N ASP A 236 2.44 -8.04 -20.26
CA ASP A 236 1.25 -8.01 -21.12
C ASP A 236 1.67 -8.02 -22.60
N GLY A 237 2.53 -7.07 -22.96
CA GLY A 237 3.30 -7.11 -24.20
C GLY A 237 3.32 -5.79 -24.96
N SER A 238 4.50 -5.50 -25.50
CA SER A 238 4.73 -4.79 -26.75
C SER A 238 6.09 -5.26 -27.26
N LYS A 239 6.35 -5.19 -28.57
CA LYS A 239 7.69 -5.53 -29.11
C LYS A 239 8.81 -4.71 -28.43
N GLY A 240 8.48 -3.50 -27.97
CA GLY A 240 9.37 -2.62 -27.24
C GLY A 240 9.74 -3.13 -25.84
N LEU A 241 8.78 -3.66 -25.07
CA LEU A 241 9.04 -4.26 -23.76
C LEU A 241 9.96 -5.48 -23.88
N ARG A 242 9.68 -6.36 -24.84
CA ARG A 242 10.50 -7.54 -25.10
C ARG A 242 11.94 -7.16 -25.42
N LYS A 243 12.12 -6.19 -26.33
CA LYS A 243 13.45 -5.66 -26.68
C LYS A 243 14.17 -5.08 -25.46
N ALA A 244 13.49 -4.29 -24.62
CA ALA A 244 14.10 -3.71 -23.43
C ALA A 244 14.56 -4.77 -22.43
N ILE A 245 13.78 -5.86 -22.25
CA ILE A 245 14.15 -7.01 -21.40
C ILE A 245 15.38 -7.72 -21.97
N ASP A 246 15.36 -8.06 -23.26
CA ASP A 246 16.46 -8.77 -23.92
C ASP A 246 17.76 -7.95 -23.85
N GLU A 247 17.70 -6.64 -24.11
CA GLU A 247 18.87 -5.76 -24.04
C GLU A 247 19.39 -5.55 -22.61
N THR A 248 18.54 -5.69 -21.59
CA THR A 248 18.93 -5.43 -20.18
C THR A 248 19.40 -6.68 -19.45
N PHE A 249 18.70 -7.80 -19.63
CA PHE A 249 19.00 -9.05 -18.92
C PHE A 249 19.70 -10.09 -19.80
N GLY A 250 19.73 -9.89 -21.12
CA GLY A 250 20.39 -10.79 -22.07
C GLY A 250 19.92 -12.23 -21.91
N LYS A 251 20.89 -13.15 -21.86
CA LYS A 251 20.65 -14.59 -21.69
C LYS A 251 20.12 -15.02 -20.32
N TYR A 252 19.90 -14.10 -19.38
CA TYR A 252 19.49 -14.43 -18.02
C TYR A 252 17.98 -14.25 -17.79
N ALA A 253 17.21 -13.87 -18.80
CA ALA A 253 15.76 -13.73 -18.70
C ALA A 253 15.03 -14.67 -19.65
N LEU A 254 13.93 -15.24 -19.17
CA LEU A 254 12.88 -15.80 -20.03
C LEU A 254 11.65 -14.90 -19.95
N VAL A 255 10.95 -14.73 -21.07
CA VAL A 255 9.75 -13.91 -21.13
C VAL A 255 8.52 -14.79 -21.15
N GLN A 256 7.60 -14.53 -20.23
CA GLN A 256 6.26 -15.10 -20.22
C GLN A 256 5.28 -13.99 -20.56
N ARG A 257 4.59 -14.13 -21.70
CA ARG A 257 3.54 -13.18 -22.09
C ARG A 257 2.22 -13.56 -21.44
N CYS A 258 1.45 -12.57 -21.02
CA CYS A 258 0.14 -12.77 -20.39
C CYS A 258 -0.82 -13.47 -21.35
N GLN A 259 -1.27 -14.67 -20.99
CA GLN A 259 -2.25 -15.44 -21.76
C GLN A 259 -3.61 -14.74 -21.83
N TRP A 260 -4.01 -14.04 -20.76
CA TRP A 260 -5.28 -13.32 -20.72
C TRP A 260 -5.31 -12.19 -21.74
N HIS A 261 -4.34 -11.27 -21.66
CA HIS A 261 -4.27 -10.16 -22.61
C HIS A 261 -4.03 -10.65 -24.04
N LYS A 262 -3.19 -11.68 -24.24
CA LYS A 262 -3.00 -12.25 -25.57
C LYS A 262 -4.31 -12.77 -26.15
N ARG A 263 -5.11 -13.47 -25.34
CA ARG A 263 -6.44 -13.94 -25.74
C ARG A 263 -7.34 -12.78 -26.10
N GLU A 264 -7.50 -11.77 -25.24
CA GLU A 264 -8.38 -10.63 -25.54
C GLU A 264 -7.91 -9.85 -26.78
N ASN A 265 -6.59 -9.74 -27.03
CA ASN A 265 -6.02 -9.17 -28.24
C ASN A 265 -6.35 -9.96 -29.51
N VAL A 266 -6.54 -11.28 -29.42
CA VAL A 266 -6.98 -12.10 -30.56
C VAL A 266 -8.48 -11.93 -30.78
N LEU A 267 -9.26 -11.95 -29.70
CA LEU A 267 -10.72 -11.85 -29.74
C LEU A 267 -11.22 -10.49 -30.23
N SER A 268 -10.47 -9.40 -30.01
CA SER A 268 -10.85 -8.05 -30.44
C SER A 268 -10.99 -7.89 -31.95
N TYR A 269 -10.39 -8.76 -32.75
CA TYR A 269 -10.54 -8.81 -34.21
C TYR A 269 -11.78 -9.57 -34.67
N LEU A 270 -12.44 -10.32 -33.79
CA LEU A 270 -13.54 -11.22 -34.13
C LEU A 270 -14.91 -10.58 -33.83
N SER A 271 -15.93 -11.02 -34.56
CA SER A 271 -17.33 -10.69 -34.26
C SER A 271 -17.75 -11.28 -32.90
N GLN A 272 -18.75 -10.67 -32.25
CA GLN A 272 -19.22 -11.10 -30.92
C GLN A 272 -19.59 -12.60 -30.86
N GLU A 273 -20.22 -13.13 -31.92
CA GLU A 273 -20.56 -14.56 -32.04
C GLU A 273 -19.31 -15.47 -31.97
N HIS A 274 -18.26 -15.13 -32.73
CA HIS A 274 -17.02 -15.91 -32.72
C HIS A 274 -16.21 -15.71 -31.43
N GLN A 275 -16.36 -14.56 -30.74
CA GLN A 275 -15.56 -14.28 -29.54
C GLN A 275 -15.78 -15.32 -28.44
N GLU A 276 -17.02 -15.74 -28.18
CA GLU A 276 -17.30 -16.72 -27.13
C GLU A 276 -16.71 -18.10 -27.46
N GLN A 277 -16.90 -18.57 -28.70
CA GLN A 277 -16.36 -19.82 -29.19
C GLN A 277 -14.83 -19.87 -29.08
N TYR A 278 -14.15 -18.84 -29.59
CA TYR A 278 -12.68 -18.80 -29.60
C TYR A 278 -12.09 -18.52 -28.22
N ARG A 279 -12.80 -17.81 -27.33
CA ARG A 279 -12.39 -17.66 -25.93
C ARG A 279 -12.29 -19.03 -25.26
N GLY A 280 -13.30 -19.89 -25.44
CA GLY A 280 -13.31 -21.25 -24.92
C GLY A 280 -12.23 -22.14 -25.53
N LYS A 281 -12.03 -22.09 -26.86
CA LYS A 281 -10.97 -22.86 -27.54
C LYS A 281 -9.57 -22.48 -27.03
N LEU A 282 -9.26 -21.19 -26.96
CA LEU A 282 -7.98 -20.69 -26.47
C LEU A 282 -7.75 -21.06 -25.00
N GLN A 283 -8.78 -20.92 -24.15
CA GLN A 283 -8.69 -21.31 -22.74
C GLN A 283 -8.38 -22.81 -22.59
N ARG A 284 -9.03 -23.69 -23.35
CA ARG A 284 -8.76 -25.13 -23.32
C ARG A 284 -7.33 -25.44 -23.78
N ALA A 285 -6.86 -24.82 -24.87
CA ALA A 285 -5.50 -25.02 -25.35
C ALA A 285 -4.45 -24.58 -24.31
N TYR A 286 -4.64 -23.46 -23.62
CA TYR A 286 -3.75 -23.02 -22.55
C TYR A 286 -3.83 -23.86 -21.27
N SER A 287 -4.95 -24.56 -21.04
CA SER A 287 -5.14 -25.40 -19.86
C SER A 287 -4.46 -26.77 -19.98
N GLU A 288 -3.97 -27.13 -21.18
CA GLU A 288 -3.17 -28.33 -21.36
C GLU A 288 -1.85 -28.20 -20.59
N PRO A 289 -1.44 -29.20 -19.79
CA PRO A 289 -0.21 -29.14 -19.02
C PRO A 289 1.03 -29.36 -19.89
N ASP A 290 0.92 -30.18 -20.94
CA ASP A 290 2.02 -30.48 -21.85
C ASP A 290 2.21 -29.38 -22.90
N TYR A 291 3.46 -28.95 -23.08
CA TYR A 291 3.83 -27.91 -24.01
C TYR A 291 3.53 -28.27 -25.48
N GLN A 292 3.83 -29.50 -25.91
CA GLN A 292 3.64 -29.89 -27.31
C GLN A 292 2.16 -29.99 -27.66
N ILE A 293 1.35 -30.53 -26.75
CA ILE A 293 -0.11 -30.60 -26.91
C ILE A 293 -0.71 -29.19 -26.94
N ALA A 294 -0.37 -28.33 -25.97
CA ALA A 294 -0.84 -26.94 -25.93
C ALA A 294 -0.49 -26.19 -27.22
N LYS A 295 0.75 -26.33 -27.69
CA LYS A 295 1.26 -25.71 -28.91
C LYS A 295 0.55 -26.22 -30.17
N SER A 296 0.31 -27.53 -30.29
CA SER A 296 -0.43 -28.09 -31.42
C SER A 296 -1.84 -27.51 -31.49
N LYS A 297 -2.57 -27.51 -30.37
CA LYS A 297 -3.92 -26.96 -30.31
C LYS A 297 -3.97 -25.47 -30.65
N LEU A 298 -2.99 -24.68 -30.20
CA LEU A 298 -2.90 -23.26 -30.57
C LEU A 298 -2.62 -23.07 -32.07
N LYS A 299 -1.77 -23.90 -32.68
CA LYS A 299 -1.51 -23.86 -34.13
C LYS A 299 -2.72 -24.28 -34.98
N GLU A 300 -3.50 -25.24 -34.50
CA GLU A 300 -4.78 -25.60 -35.11
C GLU A 300 -5.74 -24.40 -35.07
N ILE A 301 -5.86 -23.72 -33.92
CA ILE A 301 -6.65 -22.50 -33.79
C ILE A 301 -6.16 -21.39 -34.73
N ILE A 302 -4.85 -21.21 -34.92
CA ILE A 302 -4.31 -20.26 -35.90
C ILE A 302 -4.81 -20.59 -37.31
N THR A 303 -4.78 -21.87 -37.70
CA THR A 303 -5.19 -22.32 -39.03
C THR A 303 -6.68 -22.12 -39.26
N GLU A 304 -7.51 -22.33 -38.25
CA GLU A 304 -8.93 -21.98 -38.29
C GLU A 304 -9.14 -20.47 -38.42
N LEU A 305 -8.48 -19.68 -37.56
CA LEU A 305 -8.60 -18.23 -37.55
C LEU A 305 -8.15 -17.61 -38.88
N MET A 306 -7.16 -18.19 -39.57
CA MET A 306 -6.73 -17.71 -40.89
C MET A 306 -7.87 -17.71 -41.92
N LYS A 307 -8.85 -18.61 -41.80
CA LYS A 307 -10.03 -18.66 -42.69
C LYS A 307 -11.10 -17.65 -42.30
N ILE A 308 -11.15 -17.24 -41.03
CA ILE A 308 -12.19 -16.34 -40.48
C ILE A 308 -11.71 -14.89 -40.44
N ASN A 309 -10.55 -14.65 -39.82
CA ASN A 309 -9.92 -13.36 -39.70
C ASN A 309 -8.39 -13.49 -39.63
N ARG A 310 -7.72 -13.07 -40.70
CA ARG A 310 -6.25 -13.10 -40.82
C ARG A 310 -5.54 -12.33 -39.70
N SER A 311 -6.06 -11.18 -39.29
CA SER A 311 -5.44 -10.36 -38.24
C SER A 311 -5.49 -11.05 -36.87
N ALA A 312 -6.58 -11.77 -36.56
CA ALA A 312 -6.70 -12.58 -35.34
C ALA A 312 -5.66 -13.71 -35.31
N ALA A 313 -5.46 -14.39 -36.45
CA ALA A 313 -4.46 -15.45 -36.59
C ALA A 313 -3.02 -14.93 -36.43
N ILE A 314 -2.67 -13.85 -37.13
CA ILE A 314 -1.35 -13.19 -37.02
C ILE A 314 -1.12 -12.70 -35.59
N SER A 315 -2.17 -12.15 -34.95
CA SER A 315 -2.13 -11.80 -33.54
C SER A 315 -1.77 -13.03 -32.73
N LEU A 316 -2.50 -14.15 -32.82
CA LEU A 316 -2.21 -15.34 -32.01
C LEU A 316 -0.80 -15.91 -32.24
N GLU A 317 -0.34 -15.94 -33.49
CA GLU A 317 0.99 -16.42 -33.86
C GLU A 317 2.12 -15.57 -33.25
N GLU A 318 1.93 -14.26 -33.21
CA GLU A 318 2.90 -13.33 -32.64
C GLU A 318 3.10 -13.58 -31.14
N GLY A 319 4.31 -13.97 -30.72
CA GLY A 319 4.60 -14.21 -29.31
C GLY A 319 3.95 -15.47 -28.73
N LEU A 320 3.45 -16.40 -29.56
CA LEU A 320 2.90 -17.68 -29.11
C LEU A 320 3.86 -18.46 -28.20
N GLU A 321 5.14 -18.51 -28.55
CA GLU A 321 6.14 -19.20 -27.72
C GLU A 321 6.29 -18.56 -26.34
N GLU A 322 6.13 -17.24 -26.25
CA GLU A 322 6.22 -16.51 -24.98
C GLU A 322 5.00 -16.78 -24.09
N THR A 323 3.82 -17.09 -24.66
CA THR A 323 2.65 -17.46 -23.84
C THR A 323 2.76 -18.88 -23.26
N LEU A 324 3.65 -19.70 -23.81
CA LEU A 324 3.91 -21.09 -23.40
C LEU A 324 5.25 -21.27 -22.65
N THR A 325 5.92 -20.18 -22.26
CA THR A 325 7.21 -20.28 -21.54
C THR A 325 7.08 -21.12 -20.27
N LEU A 326 6.02 -20.94 -19.47
CA LEU A 326 5.81 -21.72 -18.24
C LEU A 326 5.48 -23.20 -18.52
N HIS A 327 4.78 -23.50 -19.62
CA HIS A 327 4.56 -24.88 -20.08
C HIS A 327 5.88 -25.55 -20.44
N ARG A 328 6.75 -24.84 -21.17
CA ARG A 328 8.08 -25.35 -21.54
C ARG A 328 8.97 -25.60 -20.32
N LEU A 329 8.80 -24.82 -19.26
CA LEU A 329 9.47 -25.05 -17.97
C LEU A 329 8.85 -26.22 -17.16
N GLY A 330 7.70 -26.76 -17.58
CA GLY A 330 7.00 -27.84 -16.88
C GLY A 330 6.33 -27.41 -15.57
N LEU A 331 5.99 -26.12 -15.42
CA LEU A 331 5.53 -25.54 -14.16
C LEU A 331 4.11 -24.98 -14.21
N VAL A 332 3.36 -25.28 -15.26
CA VAL A 332 2.03 -24.68 -15.45
C VAL A 332 1.03 -25.13 -14.38
N GLU A 333 1.11 -26.37 -13.91
CA GLU A 333 0.20 -26.88 -12.88
C GLU A 333 0.46 -26.23 -11.51
N GLN A 334 1.74 -26.06 -11.17
CA GLN A 334 2.16 -25.54 -9.87
C GLN A 334 2.03 -24.02 -9.82
N LEU A 335 2.41 -23.33 -10.88
CA LEU A 335 2.59 -21.87 -10.89
C LEU A 335 1.69 -21.14 -11.88
N GLY A 336 0.93 -21.84 -12.73
CA GLY A 336 0.17 -21.25 -13.83
C GLY A 336 -0.80 -20.17 -13.40
N ARG A 337 -1.54 -20.39 -12.31
CA ARG A 337 -2.50 -19.41 -11.77
C ARG A 337 -1.89 -18.03 -11.50
N SER A 338 -0.62 -17.99 -11.11
CA SER A 338 0.11 -16.78 -10.77
C SER A 338 0.93 -16.25 -11.96
N PHE A 339 1.52 -17.14 -12.76
CA PHE A 339 2.57 -16.76 -13.70
C PHE A 339 2.17 -16.81 -15.18
N THR A 340 0.99 -17.30 -15.55
CA THR A 340 0.52 -17.20 -16.96
C THR A 340 -0.22 -15.90 -17.27
N THR A 341 -0.55 -15.11 -16.25
CA THR A 341 -1.27 -13.84 -16.40
C THR A 341 -0.62 -12.73 -15.57
N THR A 342 -1.11 -11.49 -15.73
CA THR A 342 -0.70 -10.33 -14.91
C THR A 342 -1.39 -10.28 -13.54
N ASN A 343 -2.07 -11.35 -13.09
CA ASN A 343 -2.79 -11.40 -11.80
C ASN A 343 -1.95 -10.92 -10.61
N LEU A 344 -0.63 -11.10 -10.67
CA LEU A 344 0.31 -10.65 -9.63
C LEU A 344 0.27 -9.15 -9.38
N ILE A 345 0.01 -8.33 -10.41
CA ILE A 345 0.01 -6.87 -10.35
C ILE A 345 -1.39 -6.25 -10.37
N GLU A 346 -2.44 -6.99 -10.74
CA GLU A 346 -3.81 -6.44 -10.83
C GLU A 346 -4.32 -5.84 -9.50
N ASN A 347 -4.03 -6.48 -8.37
CA ASN A 347 -4.39 -5.92 -7.06
C ASN A 347 -3.63 -4.60 -6.78
N LEU A 348 -2.34 -4.56 -7.13
CA LEU A 348 -1.53 -3.35 -7.01
C LEU A 348 -2.14 -2.22 -7.86
N ASN A 349 -2.42 -2.49 -9.13
CA ASN A 349 -3.04 -1.53 -10.05
C ASN A 349 -4.40 -1.03 -9.55
N SER A 350 -5.25 -1.93 -9.06
CA SER A 350 -6.56 -1.58 -8.51
C SER A 350 -6.45 -0.67 -7.29
N GLN A 351 -5.52 -0.97 -6.36
CA GLN A 351 -5.29 -0.11 -5.20
C GLN A 351 -4.67 1.22 -5.60
N LEU A 352 -3.68 1.24 -6.50
CA LEU A 352 -3.09 2.48 -7.01
C LEU A 352 -4.14 3.39 -7.65
N LYS A 353 -5.08 2.84 -8.41
CA LYS A 353 -6.19 3.60 -8.98
C LYS A 353 -7.05 4.24 -7.90
N LYS A 354 -7.24 3.60 -6.73
CA LYS A 354 -7.97 4.19 -5.59
C LYS A 354 -7.18 5.32 -4.91
N TYR A 355 -5.88 5.13 -4.72
CA TYR A 355 -5.00 6.14 -4.10
C TYR A 355 -4.84 7.38 -4.99
N VAL A 356 -4.50 7.16 -6.26
CA VAL A 356 -4.02 8.20 -7.18
C VAL A 356 -5.14 8.72 -8.08
N GLY A 357 -6.15 7.90 -8.39
CA GLY A 357 -7.28 8.28 -9.25
C GLY A 357 -8.24 9.29 -8.64
N ARG A 358 -8.17 9.51 -7.32
CA ARG A 358 -8.92 10.57 -6.63
C ARG A 358 -8.27 11.94 -6.79
N VAL A 359 -7.01 12.01 -7.23
CA VAL A 359 -6.29 13.28 -7.46
C VAL A 359 -6.81 14.00 -8.70
N LYS A 360 -7.60 15.05 -8.48
CA LYS A 360 -8.22 15.84 -9.58
C LYS A 360 -7.29 16.87 -10.21
N ARG A 361 -6.35 17.43 -9.44
CA ARG A 361 -5.44 18.49 -9.87
C ARG A 361 -3.99 18.12 -9.57
N TRP A 362 -3.23 17.92 -10.64
CA TRP A 362 -1.79 17.70 -10.59
C TRP A 362 -1.06 19.01 -10.86
N MET A 363 -0.12 19.38 -9.99
CA MET A 363 0.65 20.62 -10.16
C MET A 363 1.91 20.39 -10.99
N ASN A 364 2.59 19.26 -10.77
CA ASN A 364 3.82 18.89 -11.47
C ASN A 364 4.04 17.36 -11.43
N SER A 365 5.05 16.88 -12.15
CA SER A 365 5.45 15.46 -12.18
C SER A 365 5.93 14.97 -10.81
N GLU A 366 6.66 15.81 -10.06
CA GLU A 366 7.18 15.47 -8.73
C GLU A 366 6.06 15.12 -7.74
N MET A 367 4.97 15.89 -7.73
CA MET A 367 3.78 15.58 -6.93
C MET A 367 3.24 14.20 -7.28
N ARG A 368 3.16 13.84 -8.57
CA ARG A 368 2.70 12.50 -8.98
C ARG A 368 3.64 11.41 -8.48
N SER A 369 4.95 11.59 -8.64
CA SER A 369 5.94 10.62 -8.17
C SER A 369 5.83 10.39 -6.67
N ARG A 370 5.68 11.46 -5.88
CA ARG A 370 5.44 11.38 -4.43
C ARG A 370 4.19 10.56 -4.10
N TRP A 371 3.05 10.86 -4.73
CA TRP A 371 1.81 10.10 -4.53
C TRP A 371 1.95 8.62 -4.93
N MET A 372 2.63 8.33 -6.04
CA MET A 372 2.88 6.97 -6.51
C MET A 372 3.76 6.19 -5.52
N ALA A 373 4.90 6.76 -5.11
CA ALA A 373 5.81 6.11 -4.17
C ALA A 373 5.14 5.83 -2.83
N VAL A 374 4.42 6.81 -2.28
CA VAL A 374 3.65 6.63 -1.04
C VAL A 374 2.62 5.52 -1.18
N ALA A 375 1.82 5.54 -2.24
CA ALA A 375 0.82 4.50 -2.47
C ALA A 375 1.46 3.11 -2.62
N LEU A 376 2.53 2.99 -3.40
CA LEU A 376 3.25 1.73 -3.60
C LEU A 376 3.80 1.16 -2.29
N LEU A 377 4.47 1.99 -1.47
CA LEU A 377 5.01 1.58 -0.17
C LEU A 377 3.92 1.16 0.82
N GLN A 378 2.73 1.78 0.76
CA GLN A 378 1.61 1.36 1.62
C GLN A 378 0.95 0.07 1.12
N ILE A 379 0.79 -0.07 -0.19
CA ILE A 379 0.21 -1.28 -0.78
C ILE A 379 1.13 -2.48 -0.50
N GLU A 380 2.45 -2.32 -0.65
CA GLU A 380 3.48 -3.33 -0.40
C GLU A 380 3.26 -4.03 0.96
N LYS A 381 3.04 -3.26 2.04
CA LYS A 381 2.81 -3.77 3.41
C LYS A 381 1.60 -4.70 3.56
N ARG A 382 0.65 -4.62 2.63
CA ARG A 382 -0.61 -5.39 2.65
C ARG A 382 -0.66 -6.46 1.56
N MET A 383 0.35 -6.55 0.70
CA MET A 383 0.37 -7.53 -0.38
C MET A 383 0.53 -8.93 0.19
N ARG A 384 -0.34 -9.83 -0.25
CA ARG A 384 -0.19 -11.27 0.02
C ARG A 384 0.92 -11.84 -0.85
N LYS A 385 1.62 -12.84 -0.32
CA LYS A 385 2.56 -13.66 -1.08
C LYS A 385 1.91 -14.27 -2.32
N VAL A 386 2.75 -14.66 -3.27
CA VAL A 386 2.34 -15.36 -4.48
C VAL A 386 1.67 -16.69 -4.13
N ASN A 387 0.63 -17.06 -4.89
CA ASN A 387 -0.02 -18.35 -4.72
C ASN A 387 0.98 -19.47 -5.09
N ASN A 388 1.04 -20.54 -4.29
CA ASN A 388 2.01 -21.64 -4.43
C ASN A 388 3.47 -21.17 -4.38
N TYR A 389 3.77 -20.16 -3.55
CA TYR A 389 5.14 -19.63 -3.38
C TYR A 389 6.15 -20.70 -2.93
N GLU A 390 5.69 -21.75 -2.25
CA GLU A 390 6.50 -22.90 -1.85
C GLU A 390 7.14 -23.62 -3.05
N ASN A 391 6.55 -23.52 -4.24
CA ASN A 391 7.06 -24.13 -5.47
C ASN A 391 8.01 -23.22 -6.27
N LEU A 392 8.34 -22.01 -5.78
CA LEU A 392 9.22 -21.08 -6.50
C LEU A 392 10.67 -21.58 -6.65
N TYR A 393 11.11 -22.51 -5.80
CA TYR A 393 12.41 -23.16 -5.98
C TYR A 393 12.45 -24.00 -7.28
N LEU A 394 11.32 -24.61 -7.68
CA LEU A 394 11.23 -25.34 -8.94
C LEU A 394 11.43 -24.39 -10.13
N LEU A 395 10.87 -23.19 -10.05
CA LEU A 395 11.08 -22.15 -11.06
C LEU A 395 12.56 -21.75 -11.16
N ARG A 396 13.26 -21.59 -10.03
CA ARG A 396 14.70 -21.28 -10.03
C ARG A 396 15.50 -22.38 -10.74
N THR A 397 15.20 -23.64 -10.43
CA THR A 397 15.86 -24.80 -11.04
C THR A 397 15.59 -24.86 -12.54
N ALA A 398 14.32 -24.75 -12.95
CA ALA A 398 13.93 -24.79 -14.35
C ALA A 398 14.56 -23.64 -15.16
N LEU A 399 14.57 -22.42 -14.62
CA LEU A 399 15.24 -21.28 -15.25
C LEU A 399 16.74 -21.50 -15.43
N LYS A 400 17.45 -22.02 -14.41
CA LYS A 400 18.88 -22.29 -14.51
C LYS A 400 19.19 -23.33 -15.58
N THR A 401 18.40 -24.39 -15.66
CA THR A 401 18.54 -25.45 -16.66
C THR A 401 18.31 -24.89 -18.07
N GLU A 402 17.18 -24.22 -18.29
CA GLU A 402 16.79 -23.68 -19.59
C GLU A 402 17.77 -22.61 -20.09
N LEU A 403 18.24 -21.74 -19.19
CA LEU A 403 19.20 -20.67 -19.49
C LEU A 403 20.66 -21.13 -19.46
N LYS A 404 20.91 -22.43 -19.19
CA LYS A 404 22.25 -23.03 -19.11
C LYS A 404 23.20 -22.28 -18.17
N ILE A 405 22.68 -21.83 -17.03
CA ILE A 405 23.45 -21.08 -16.02
C ILE A 405 24.29 -22.08 -15.23
N LYS A 406 25.62 -22.02 -15.39
CA LYS A 406 26.55 -22.88 -14.64
C LYS A 406 26.39 -22.64 -13.13
N GLN A 407 26.13 -23.69 -12.36
CA GLN A 407 26.27 -23.62 -10.91
C GLN A 407 27.75 -23.40 -10.59
N LYS A 408 28.08 -22.33 -9.85
CA LYS A 408 29.38 -22.28 -9.18
C LYS A 408 29.40 -23.46 -8.21
N LYS A 409 30.25 -24.46 -8.47
CA LYS A 409 30.58 -25.46 -7.45
C LYS A 409 31.01 -24.68 -6.21
N ALA A 410 30.34 -24.90 -5.09
CA ALA A 410 30.84 -24.46 -3.80
C ALA A 410 32.23 -25.11 -3.65
N ALA A 411 33.25 -24.28 -3.57
CA ALA A 411 34.63 -24.71 -3.29
C ALA A 411 34.78 -24.91 -1.79
#